data_AF-A0A370KEF7-F1
#
_entry.id   AF-A0A370KEF7-F1
#
_cell.length_a   1.000
_cell.length_b   1.000
_cell.length_c   1.000
_cell.angle_alpha   90.00
_cell.angle_beta   90.00
_cell.angle_gamma   90.00
#
_symmetry.space_group_name_H-M   'P 1'
#
loop_
_entity.id
_entity.type
_entity.pdbx_description
1 polymer ?
#
loop_
_entity_poly.entity_id
_entity_poly.type
_entity_poly.pdbx_seq_one_letter_code
_entity_poly.pdbx_strand_id
1 'polypeptide(L)'
;MNYIKPLLKRSHQVLVAEDGSICVGKIPGKSKKLIQSPPPWVAVMISKLDGEHTMPRILRELKAEQYDVTGGDVYDFVSALAGCGLIEES
;
A
#
# COMPACT_ATOMS: atom_id res chain seq x y z
N MET A 1 -10.43 15.65 6.71
CA MET A 1 -9.84 14.30 6.63
C MET A 1 -10.47 13.58 5.47
N ASN A 2 -9.68 13.21 4.45
CA ASN A 2 -10.19 12.51 3.28
C ASN A 2 -10.58 11.07 3.66
N TYR A 3 -11.86 10.72 3.49
CA TYR A 3 -12.39 9.36 3.69
C TYR A 3 -12.14 8.47 2.47
N ILE A 4 -11.02 8.69 1.77
CA ILE A 4 -10.63 7.92 0.59
C ILE A 4 -10.44 6.47 1.03
N LYS A 5 -10.97 5.55 0.22
CA LYS A 5 -10.77 4.11 0.34
C LYS A 5 -9.85 3.67 -0.79
N PRO A 6 -8.52 3.62 -0.56
CA PRO A 6 -7.60 3.23 -1.61
C PRO A 6 -7.82 1.76 -1.98
N LEU A 7 -7.77 1.48 -3.28
CA LEU A 7 -7.85 0.14 -3.84
C LEU A 7 -6.66 -0.08 -4.76
N LEU A 8 -5.85 -1.10 -4.48
CA LEU A 8 -4.86 -1.57 -5.44
C LEU A 8 -5.56 -2.07 -6.70
N LYS A 9 -4.95 -1.80 -7.86
CA LYS A 9 -5.50 -2.26 -9.13
C LYS A 9 -5.76 -3.76 -9.10
N ARG A 10 -6.98 -4.18 -9.45
CA ARG A 10 -7.38 -5.60 -9.39
C ARG A 10 -6.58 -6.50 -10.33
N SER A 11 -5.99 -5.88 -11.36
CA SER A 11 -5.07 -6.52 -12.31
C SER A 11 -3.65 -6.73 -11.77
N HIS A 12 -3.35 -6.19 -10.58
CA HIS A 12 -2.03 -6.25 -9.96
C HIS A 12 -1.99 -7.31 -8.88
N GLN A 13 -0.83 -7.94 -8.74
CA GLN A 13 -0.49 -8.87 -7.69
C GLN A 13 0.52 -8.22 -6.75
N VAL A 14 0.51 -8.66 -5.50
CA VAL A 14 1.49 -8.32 -4.48
C VAL A 14 2.27 -9.58 -4.15
N LEU A 15 3.59 -9.54 -4.30
CA LEU A 15 4.50 -10.60 -3.89
C LEU A 15 5.43 -10.08 -2.81
N VAL A 16 5.63 -10.86 -1.76
CA VAL A 16 6.60 -10.56 -0.69
C VAL A 16 7.71 -11.60 -0.78
N ALA A 17 8.94 -11.14 -0.93
CA ALA A 17 10.12 -11.99 -0.97
C ALA A 17 10.61 -12.34 0.45
N GLU A 18 11.46 -13.36 0.56
CA GLU A 18 12.03 -13.82 1.85
C GLU A 18 12.87 -12.73 2.55
N ASP A 19 13.47 -11.82 1.77
CA ASP A 19 14.23 -10.67 2.27
C ASP A 19 13.35 -9.49 2.71
N GLY A 20 12.02 -9.64 2.65
CA GLY A 20 11.05 -8.60 2.97
C GLY A 20 10.81 -7.59 1.84
N SER A 21 11.46 -7.73 0.69
CA SER A 21 11.18 -6.89 -0.48
C SER A 21 9.77 -7.16 -1.01
N ILE A 22 9.08 -6.11 -1.46
CA ILE A 22 7.70 -6.21 -1.95
C ILE A 22 7.65 -5.84 -3.42
N CYS A 23 7.05 -6.71 -4.24
CA CYS A 23 6.76 -6.43 -5.64
C CYS A 23 5.26 -6.22 -5.84
N VAL A 24 4.87 -5.08 -6.40
CA VAL A 24 3.48 -4.73 -6.71
C VAL A 24 3.37 -4.45 -8.20
N GLY A 25 2.52 -5.16 -8.92
CA GLY A 25 2.48 -5.04 -10.38
C GLY A 25 1.59 -6.05 -11.08
N LYS A 26 1.40 -5.86 -12.39
CA LYS A 26 0.86 -6.93 -13.25
C LYS A 26 1.93 -8.01 -13.42
N ILE A 27 1.66 -9.23 -12.95
CA ILE A 27 2.62 -10.33 -12.97
C ILE A 27 2.00 -11.55 -13.68
N PRO A 28 2.65 -12.09 -14.73
CA PRO A 28 3.85 -11.59 -15.41
C PRO A 28 3.57 -10.27 -16.18
N GLY A 29 4.53 -9.33 -16.18
CA GLY A 29 4.38 -8.04 -16.85
C GLY A 29 5.52 -7.06 -16.57
N LYS A 30 5.63 -6.02 -17.42
CA LYS A 30 6.63 -4.93 -17.27
C LYS A 30 6.19 -3.85 -16.27
N SER A 31 4.89 -3.73 -16.03
CA SER A 31 4.32 -2.74 -15.12
C SER A 31 4.33 -3.29 -13.69
N LYS A 32 5.49 -3.18 -13.04
CA LYS A 32 5.68 -3.54 -11.63
C LYS A 32 6.61 -2.56 -10.93
N LYS A 33 6.41 -2.38 -9.63
CA LYS A 33 7.30 -1.64 -8.74
C LYS A 33 7.88 -2.61 -7.71
N LEU A 34 9.18 -2.47 -7.47
CA LEU A 34 9.89 -3.17 -6.42
C LEU A 34 10.16 -2.18 -5.30
N ILE A 35 9.75 -2.53 -4.09
CA ILE A 35 9.99 -1.78 -2.87
C ILE A 35 11.01 -2.60 -2.08
N GLN A 36 12.25 -2.13 -2.06
CA GLN A 36 13.35 -2.82 -1.39
C GLN A 36 13.45 -2.34 0.05
N SER A 37 13.66 -3.28 0.98
CA SER A 37 13.79 -2.98 2.42
C SER A 37 12.72 -2.01 2.96
N PRO A 38 11.42 -2.26 2.70
CA PRO A 38 10.37 -1.37 3.15
C PRO A 38 10.31 -1.30 4.69
N PRO A 39 9.84 -0.18 5.27
CA PRO A 39 9.44 -0.16 6.66
C PRO A 39 8.43 -1.29 6.97
N PRO A 40 8.46 -1.90 8.18
CA PRO A 40 7.65 -3.07 8.51
C PRO A 40 6.14 -2.89 8.28
N TRP A 41 5.63 -1.66 8.47
CA TRP A 41 4.21 -1.35 8.30
C TRP A 41 3.73 -1.41 6.84
N VAL A 42 4.63 -1.36 5.86
CA VAL A 42 4.25 -1.29 4.43
C VAL A 42 3.54 -2.55 3.96
N ALA A 43 3.98 -3.73 4.39
CA ALA A 43 3.34 -5.00 4.01
C ALA A 43 1.89 -5.05 4.51
N VAL A 44 1.69 -4.67 5.77
CA VAL A 44 0.36 -4.56 6.38
C VAL A 44 -0.47 -3.52 5.65
N MET A 45 0.09 -2.33 5.38
CA MET A 45 -0.60 -1.27 4.68
C MET A 45 -1.08 -1.69 3.28
N ILE A 46 -0.22 -2.34 2.49
CA ILE A 46 -0.56 -2.85 1.16
C ILE A 46 -1.75 -3.82 1.25
N SER A 47 -1.80 -4.69 2.27
CA SER A 47 -2.92 -5.62 2.47
C SER A 47 -4.26 -4.94 2.77
N LYS A 48 -4.24 -3.66 3.18
CA LYS A 48 -5.44 -2.86 3.47
C LYS A 48 -5.86 -1.92 2.34
N LEU A 49 -5.16 -1.94 1.20
CA LEU A 49 -5.53 -1.17 0.01
C LEU A 49 -6.59 -1.96 -0.80
N ASP A 50 -7.72 -2.22 -0.17
CA ASP A 50 -8.76 -3.15 -0.64
C ASP A 50 -10.05 -2.48 -1.09
N GLY A 51 -10.10 -1.14 -1.09
CA GLY A 51 -11.30 -0.37 -1.41
C GLY A 51 -12.37 -0.36 -0.32
N GLU A 52 -12.13 -1.02 0.82
CA GLU A 52 -13.03 -1.06 1.97
C GLU A 52 -12.51 -0.21 3.14
N HIS A 53 -11.21 -0.28 3.40
CA HIS A 53 -10.58 0.48 4.46
C HIS A 53 -10.37 1.94 4.06
N THR A 54 -10.84 2.86 4.88
CA THR A 54 -10.54 4.29 4.70
C THR A 54 -9.14 4.61 5.21
N MET A 55 -8.50 5.64 4.67
CA MET A 55 -7.17 6.10 5.13
C MET A 55 -7.08 6.28 6.66
N PRO A 56 -8.05 6.92 7.36
CA PRO A 56 -8.01 7.02 8.83
C PRO A 56 -8.14 5.68 9.54
N ARG A 57 -8.87 4.71 8.96
CA ARG A 57 -9.00 3.36 9.50
C ARG A 57 -7.69 2.59 9.39
N ILE A 58 -7.04 2.65 8.23
CA ILE A 58 -5.72 2.02 8.00
C ILE A 58 -4.71 2.53 9.02
N LEU A 59 -4.62 3.85 9.20
CA LEU A 59 -3.72 4.46 10.20
C LEU A 59 -4.00 3.94 11.62
N ARG A 60 -5.28 3.80 12.00
CA ARG A 60 -5.66 3.28 13.32
C ARG A 60 -5.23 1.84 13.51
N GLU A 61 -5.42 0.99 12.50
CA GLU A 61 -5.02 -0.42 12.54
C GLU A 61 -3.50 -0.56 12.64
N LEU A 62 -2.73 0.19 11.84
CA LEU A 62 -1.26 0.18 11.93
C LEU A 62 -0.76 0.63 13.31
N LYS A 63 -1.37 1.66 13.89
CA LYS A 63 -1.03 2.10 15.25
C LYS A 63 -1.41 1.08 16.33
N ALA A 64 -2.51 0.36 16.14
CA ALA A 64 -2.91 -0.71 17.06
C ALA A 64 -1.91 -1.88 17.03
N GLU A 65 -1.26 -2.12 15.87
CA GLU A 65 -0.13 -3.04 15.71
C GLU A 65 1.22 -2.46 16.19
N GLN A 66 1.20 -1.30 16.86
CA GLN A 66 2.38 -0.63 17.44
C GLN A 66 3.43 -0.17 16.43
N TYR A 67 3.07 -0.01 15.15
CA TYR A 67 3.96 0.62 14.19
C TYR A 67 4.10 2.12 14.47
N ASP A 68 5.35 2.61 14.40
CA ASP A 68 5.64 4.04 14.39
C ASP A 68 5.33 4.61 12.99
N VAL A 69 4.09 5.05 12.82
CA VAL A 69 3.57 5.57 11.55
C VAL A 69 2.65 6.76 11.77
N THR A 70 2.82 7.79 10.95
CA THR A 70 2.01 9.01 10.98
C THR A 70 0.93 8.99 9.89
N GLY A 71 -0.04 9.91 9.99
CA GLY A 71 -1.01 10.09 8.91
C GLY A 71 -0.38 10.61 7.61
N GLY A 72 0.75 11.34 7.71
CA GLY A 72 1.52 11.81 6.57
C GLY A 72 2.13 10.63 5.81
N ASP A 73 2.79 9.71 6.52
CA ASP A 73 3.43 8.53 5.92
C ASP A 73 2.43 7.69 5.11
N VAL A 74 1.25 7.45 5.69
CA VAL A 74 0.17 6.70 5.02
C VAL A 74 -0.30 7.45 3.77
N TYR A 75 -0.49 8.77 3.86
CA TYR A 75 -0.94 9.57 2.72
C TYR A 75 0.10 9.63 1.60
N ASP A 76 1.36 9.86 1.94
CA ASP A 76 2.47 9.97 1.01
C ASP A 76 2.71 8.63 0.31
N PHE A 77 2.60 7.52 1.04
CA PHE A 77 2.71 6.19 0.46
C PHE A 77 1.61 5.89 -0.56
N VAL A 78 0.34 6.15 -0.23
CA VAL A 78 -0.77 5.96 -1.20
C VAL A 78 -0.61 6.88 -2.39
N SER A 79 -0.21 8.14 -2.17
CA SER A 79 0.04 9.11 -3.25
C SER A 79 1.17 8.63 -4.18
N ALA A 80 2.24 8.05 -3.62
CA ALA A 80 3.34 7.48 -4.41
C ALA A 80 2.88 6.26 -5.24
N LEU A 81 2.05 5.39 -4.67
CA LEU A 81 1.45 4.26 -5.41
C LEU A 81 0.51 4.74 -6.52
N ALA A 82 -0.31 5.76 -6.26
CA ALA A 82 -1.18 6.38 -7.24
C ALA A 82 -0.38 7.02 -8.38
N GLY A 83 0.70 7.76 -8.07
CA GLY A 83 1.62 8.31 -9.06
C GLY A 83 2.38 7.24 -9.87
N CYS A 84 2.50 6.02 -9.34
CA CYS A 84 2.99 4.86 -10.08
C CYS A 84 1.91 4.13 -10.89
N GLY A 85 0.67 4.61 -10.87
CA GLY A 85 -0.47 4.00 -11.55
C GLY A 85 -0.88 2.65 -10.96
N LEU A 86 -0.61 2.40 -9.67
CA LEU A 86 -0.90 1.13 -8.98
C LEU A 86 -2.24 1.12 -8.22
N ILE A 87 -2.80 2.29 -7.96
CA ILE A 87 -4.11 2.46 -7.32
C ILE A 87 -5.19 2.60 -8.41
N GLU A 88 -6.38 2.05 -8.17
CA GLU A 88 -7.54 2.27 -9.04
C GLU A 88 -7.93 3.76 -9.01
N GLU A 89 -8.13 4.34 -10.18
CA GLU A 89 -8.68 5.68 -10.30
C GLU A 89 -10.18 5.59 -10.01
N SER A 90 -10.68 6.40 -9.06
CA SER A 90 -12.11 6.52 -8.73
C SER A 90 -12.80 7.54 -9.60
#